data_AF-A0A235ENW9-F1
#
_entry.id   AF-A0A235ENW9-F1
#
_cell.length_a   1.000
_cell.length_b   1.000
_cell.length_c   1.000
_cell.angle_alpha   90.00
_cell.angle_beta   90.00
_cell.angle_gamma   90.00
#
_symmetry.space_group_name_H-M   'P 1'
#
loop_
_entity.id
_entity.type
_entity.pdbx_description
1 polymer ?
#
loop_
_entity_poly.entity_id
_entity_poly.type
_entity_poly.pdbx_seq_one_letter_code
_entity_poly.pdbx_strand_id
1 'polypeptide(L)'
;MLKNVKVTPVAAAAVAAQTEVLTSVLDMQGYDGVMFIALLGDVTATSVLTLTAKGNTASSTSSPTPVTQVATAAFTADATSGDDKALVVDVYDPALRYVFASLTRTVANAVVNGIIAIQYKAEYRPTTQAATVIASAMGPGVAA
;
A
#
# COMPACT_ATOMS: atom_id res chain seq x y z
N MET A 1 1.74 9.55 18.07
CA MET A 1 1.85 10.33 16.80
C MET A 1 3.23 10.12 16.20
N LEU A 2 3.37 10.26 14.88
CA LEU A 2 4.66 10.17 14.19
C LEU A 2 5.06 11.54 13.62
N LYS A 3 6.35 11.76 13.37
CA LYS A 3 6.86 13.11 13.08
C LYS A 3 6.43 13.61 11.70
N ASN A 4 6.67 12.81 10.66
CA ASN A 4 6.51 13.24 9.25
C ASN A 4 5.70 12.26 8.39
N VAL A 5 5.22 11.15 8.96
CA VAL A 5 4.63 10.04 8.22
C VAL A 5 3.31 9.60 8.84
N LYS A 6 2.35 9.20 8.03
CA LYS A 6 1.10 8.59 8.46
C LYS A 6 1.04 7.16 7.94
N VAL A 7 1.01 6.22 8.88
CA VAL A 7 0.86 4.80 8.60
C VAL A 7 -0.62 4.46 8.62
N THR A 8 -1.06 3.70 7.62
CA THR A 8 -2.44 3.24 7.50
C THR A 8 -2.43 1.79 6.99
N PRO A 9 -2.92 0.81 7.77
CA PRO A 9 -3.36 -0.47 7.22
C PRO A 9 -4.51 -0.21 6.24
N VAL A 10 -4.30 -0.48 4.96
CA VAL A 10 -5.25 -0.14 3.88
C VAL A 10 -5.94 -1.34 3.25
N ALA A 11 -5.46 -2.56 3.53
CA ALA A 11 -6.21 -3.79 3.25
C ALA A 11 -5.89 -4.83 4.33
N ALA A 12 -6.92 -5.56 4.76
CA ALA A 12 -6.76 -6.70 5.66
C ALA A 12 -6.09 -7.89 4.93
N ALA A 13 -5.71 -8.92 5.70
CA ALA A 13 -5.19 -10.15 5.12
C ALA A 13 -6.22 -10.81 4.19
N ALA A 14 -5.74 -11.39 3.10
CA ALA A 14 -6.53 -12.15 2.15
C ALA A 14 -5.95 -13.56 2.02
N VAL A 15 -6.84 -14.56 2.12
CA VAL A 15 -6.48 -15.98 1.97
C VAL A 15 -5.97 -16.28 0.55
N ALA A 16 -5.39 -17.46 0.37
CA ALA A 16 -4.89 -17.96 -0.90
C ALA A 16 -5.99 -17.91 -1.97
N ALA A 17 -5.79 -17.06 -2.99
CA ALA A 17 -6.71 -16.90 -4.12
C ALA A 17 -6.02 -16.22 -5.30
N GLN A 18 -6.77 -16.11 -6.41
CA GLN A 18 -6.40 -15.39 -7.65
C GLN A 18 -7.28 -14.14 -7.87
N THR A 19 -7.86 -13.58 -6.81
CA THR A 19 -8.70 -12.38 -6.88
C THR A 19 -7.90 -11.12 -6.55
N GLU A 20 -8.28 -10.00 -7.13
CA GLU A 20 -7.70 -8.69 -6.80
C GLU A 20 -7.94 -8.36 -5.33
N VAL A 21 -6.91 -7.82 -4.67
CA VAL A 21 -7.01 -7.21 -3.34
C VAL A 21 -6.90 -5.70 -3.52
N LEU A 22 -8.01 -5.01 -3.25
CA LEU A 22 -8.13 -3.57 -3.40
C LEU A 22 -7.94 -2.87 -2.05
N THR A 23 -7.17 -1.79 -2.02
CA THR A 23 -6.98 -1.02 -0.80
C THR A 23 -8.09 0.02 -0.58
N SER A 24 -8.25 0.48 0.66
CA SER A 24 -8.97 1.71 0.95
C SER A 24 -8.33 2.91 0.25
N VAL A 25 -9.15 3.91 -0.08
CA VAL A 25 -8.70 5.16 -0.68
C VAL A 25 -8.07 6.07 0.38
N LEU A 26 -6.92 6.66 0.05
CA LEU A 26 -6.21 7.63 0.87
C LEU A 26 -6.39 9.04 0.30
N ASP A 27 -6.54 10.02 1.18
CA ASP A 27 -6.51 11.44 0.84
C ASP A 27 -5.10 11.99 1.05
N MET A 28 -4.46 12.40 -0.04
CA MET A 28 -3.10 12.91 -0.09
C MET A 28 -3.00 14.40 0.30
N GLN A 29 -4.10 15.05 0.67
CA GLN A 29 -4.05 16.44 1.12
C GLN A 29 -3.06 16.60 2.29
N GLY A 30 -2.04 17.45 2.08
CA GLY A 30 -0.98 17.73 3.05
C GLY A 30 0.14 16.67 3.11
N TYR A 31 0.26 15.80 2.10
CA TYR A 31 1.35 14.83 1.95
C TYR A 31 1.90 14.83 0.52
N ASP A 32 3.22 14.86 0.36
CA ASP A 32 3.85 14.90 -0.96
C ASP A 32 4.10 13.51 -1.57
N GLY A 33 3.72 12.43 -0.89
CA GLY A 33 3.91 11.09 -1.44
C GLY A 33 3.36 9.97 -0.55
N VAL A 34 3.18 8.81 -1.17
CA VAL A 34 2.68 7.61 -0.51
C VAL A 34 3.36 6.34 -1.02
N MET A 35 3.78 5.50 -0.09
CA MET A 35 4.31 4.18 -0.36
C MET A 35 3.29 3.12 0.03
N PHE A 36 2.99 2.18 -0.86
CA PHE A 36 2.21 0.98 -0.59
C PHE A 36 3.13 -0.23 -0.48
N ILE A 37 2.94 -1.00 0.58
CA ILE A 37 3.69 -2.23 0.88
C ILE A 37 2.67 -3.35 1.00
N ALA A 38 2.68 -4.27 0.04
CA ALA A 38 1.88 -5.49 0.11
C ALA A 38 2.75 -6.62 0.65
N LEU A 39 2.41 -7.10 1.84
CA LEU A 39 3.08 -8.23 2.49
C LEU A 39 2.44 -9.53 2.00
N LEU A 40 3.27 -10.42 1.46
CA LEU A 40 2.86 -11.73 0.97
C LEU A 40 3.04 -12.78 2.07
N GLY A 41 2.24 -13.84 2.01
CA GLY A 41 2.44 -15.07 2.77
C GLY A 41 2.98 -16.16 1.87
N ASP A 42 2.32 -17.32 1.85
CA ASP A 42 2.57 -18.41 0.90
C ASP A 42 2.15 -18.03 -0.52
N VAL A 43 3.04 -18.21 -1.49
CA VAL A 43 2.83 -17.88 -2.89
C VAL A 43 3.12 -19.10 -3.76
N THR A 44 2.08 -19.63 -4.40
CA THR A 44 2.25 -20.77 -5.29
C THR A 44 3.16 -20.41 -6.46
N ALA A 45 4.10 -21.31 -6.79
CA ALA A 45 4.97 -21.17 -7.94
C ALA A 45 4.17 -20.78 -9.21
N THR A 46 4.76 -19.96 -10.06
CA THR A 46 4.16 -19.35 -11.26
C THR A 46 3.10 -18.27 -11.01
N SER A 47 2.74 -17.98 -9.75
CA SER A 47 1.84 -16.85 -9.44
C SER A 47 2.43 -15.55 -9.96
N VAL A 48 1.61 -14.80 -10.71
CA VAL A 48 1.94 -13.46 -11.18
C VAL A 48 1.25 -12.44 -10.27
N LEU A 49 2.07 -11.62 -9.63
CA LEU A 49 1.67 -10.61 -8.67
C LEU A 49 1.98 -9.23 -9.22
N THR A 50 0.97 -8.37 -9.30
CA THR A 50 1.17 -6.98 -9.76
C THR A 50 0.52 -6.01 -8.78
N LEU A 51 1.34 -5.23 -8.10
CA LEU A 51 0.90 -4.12 -7.27
C LEU A 51 0.93 -2.84 -8.11
N THR A 52 -0.22 -2.21 -8.27
CA THR A 52 -0.37 -0.97 -9.06
C THR A 52 -0.99 0.10 -8.20
N ALA A 53 -0.35 1.27 -8.13
CA ALA A 53 -0.97 2.45 -7.55
C ALA A 53 -1.90 3.14 -8.56
N LYS A 54 -3.04 3.63 -8.08
CA LYS A 54 -4.09 4.28 -8.87
C LYS A 54 -4.50 5.57 -8.16
N GLY A 55 -4.82 6.59 -8.94
CA GLY A 55 -5.26 7.90 -8.45
C GLY A 55 -6.69 8.19 -8.91
N ASN A 56 -7.40 9.02 -8.16
CA ASN A 56 -8.75 9.47 -8.49
C ASN A 56 -8.99 10.92 -8.01
N THR A 57 -9.91 11.61 -8.69
CA THR A 57 -10.40 12.94 -8.30
C THR A 57 -11.48 12.88 -7.23
N ALA A 58 -12.15 11.72 -7.06
CA ALA A 58 -13.08 11.46 -5.97
C ALA A 58 -12.55 10.39 -5.02
N SER A 59 -13.06 10.37 -3.78
CA SER A 59 -12.75 9.34 -2.78
C SER A 59 -13.45 8.02 -3.14
N SER A 60 -13.01 7.40 -4.23
CA SER A 60 -13.61 6.20 -4.82
C SER A 60 -12.56 5.40 -5.57
N THR A 61 -12.77 4.09 -5.65
CA THR A 61 -11.97 3.17 -6.45
C THR A 61 -12.53 2.96 -7.86
N SER A 62 -13.67 3.57 -8.20
CA SER A 62 -14.41 3.27 -9.44
C SER A 62 -14.91 4.48 -10.24
N SER A 63 -14.90 5.71 -9.71
CA SER A 63 -15.46 6.88 -10.41
C SER A 63 -14.87 8.24 -9.98
N PRO A 64 -14.63 9.18 -10.93
CA PRO A 64 -14.42 8.92 -12.36
C PRO A 64 -13.22 7.97 -12.56
N THR A 65 -13.11 7.34 -13.74
CA THR A 65 -12.14 6.26 -14.02
C THR A 65 -10.80 6.53 -13.34
N PRO A 66 -10.37 5.69 -12.38
CA PRO A 66 -9.09 5.87 -11.72
C PRO A 66 -7.99 5.97 -12.77
N VAL A 67 -7.18 7.02 -12.68
CA VAL A 67 -6.00 7.15 -13.52
C VAL A 67 -4.96 6.24 -12.91
N THR A 68 -4.49 5.24 -13.66
CA THR A 68 -3.33 4.44 -13.23
C THR A 68 -2.17 5.39 -12.99
N GLN A 69 -1.69 5.47 -11.76
CA GLN A 69 -0.47 6.19 -11.45
C GLN A 69 0.68 5.35 -12.03
N VAL A 70 1.76 6.00 -12.48
CA VAL A 70 2.87 5.35 -13.22
C VAL A 70 3.55 4.22 -12.42
N ALA A 71 3.36 4.17 -11.10
CA ALA A 71 4.05 3.25 -10.23
C ALA A 71 3.35 1.87 -10.18
N THR A 72 4.00 0.88 -10.79
CA THR A 72 3.61 -0.54 -10.77
C THR A 72 4.83 -1.41 -10.47
N ALA A 73 4.68 -2.35 -9.54
CA ALA A 73 5.65 -3.41 -9.28
C ALA A 73 5.03 -4.75 -9.63
N ALA A 74 5.69 -5.51 -10.51
CA ALA A 74 5.25 -6.83 -10.93
C ALA A 74 6.31 -7.88 -10.60
N PHE A 75 5.87 -9.08 -10.22
CA PHE A 75 6.72 -10.20 -9.90
C PHE A 75 6.04 -11.51 -10.28
N THR A 76 6.81 -12.43 -10.85
CA THR A 76 6.36 -13.81 -11.12
C THR A 76 7.13 -14.74 -10.20
N ALA A 77 6.42 -15.46 -9.33
CA ALA A 77 7.03 -16.38 -8.39
C ALA A 77 7.59 -17.61 -9.10
N ASP A 78 8.76 -18.07 -8.66
CA ASP A 78 9.23 -19.44 -8.84
C ASP A 78 8.93 -20.27 -7.59
N ALA A 79 9.50 -21.48 -7.50
CA ALA A 79 9.27 -22.40 -6.39
C ALA A 79 9.81 -21.93 -5.03
N THR A 80 10.59 -20.85 -4.98
CA THR A 80 11.33 -20.42 -3.78
C THR A 80 11.34 -18.92 -3.53
N SER A 81 10.81 -18.10 -4.46
CA SER A 81 11.05 -16.66 -4.46
C SER A 81 9.87 -15.78 -4.02
N GLY A 82 8.66 -16.33 -3.92
CA GLY A 82 7.44 -15.57 -3.57
C GLY A 82 7.14 -15.48 -2.08
N ASP A 83 7.56 -16.47 -1.30
CA ASP A 83 7.08 -16.66 0.07
C ASP A 83 7.64 -15.63 1.06
N ASP A 84 6.75 -15.07 1.89
CA ASP A 84 7.09 -14.10 2.94
C ASP A 84 7.89 -12.88 2.42
N LYS A 85 7.60 -12.45 1.19
CA LYS A 85 8.19 -11.26 0.55
C LYS A 85 7.21 -10.09 0.50
N ALA A 86 7.68 -8.95 0.00
CA ALA A 86 6.87 -7.76 -0.15
C ALA A 86 6.98 -7.18 -1.56
N LEU A 87 5.85 -6.74 -2.10
CA LEU A 87 5.81 -5.83 -3.24
C LEU A 87 5.65 -4.41 -2.73
N VAL A 88 6.48 -3.51 -3.23
CA VAL A 88 6.49 -2.11 -2.78
C VAL A 88 6.35 -1.21 -3.99
N VAL A 89 5.45 -0.24 -3.88
CA VAL A 89 5.24 0.80 -4.89
C VAL A 89 5.27 2.14 -4.18
N ASP A 90 6.10 3.05 -4.68
CA ASP A 90 6.18 4.42 -4.20
C ASP A 90 5.59 5.39 -5.23
N VAL A 91 4.67 6.23 -4.78
CA VAL A 91 4.08 7.30 -5.57
C VAL A 91 4.58 8.61 -5.00
N TYR A 92 5.56 9.17 -5.69
CA TYR A 92 6.08 10.51 -5.41
C TYR A 92 5.23 11.58 -6.09
N ASP A 93 4.89 12.65 -5.37
CA ASP A 93 4.15 13.81 -5.85
C ASP A 93 2.87 13.45 -6.63
N PRO A 94 1.87 12.84 -5.95
CA PRO A 94 0.66 12.38 -6.61
C PRO A 94 -0.14 13.56 -7.19
N ALA A 95 -0.28 13.58 -8.51
CA ALA A 95 -1.06 14.61 -9.23
C ALA A 95 -2.56 14.63 -8.86
N LEU A 96 -3.07 13.55 -8.27
CA LEU A 96 -4.46 13.41 -7.84
C LEU A 96 -4.56 13.32 -6.33
N ARG A 97 -5.58 13.99 -5.78
CA ARG A 97 -5.82 14.05 -4.33
C ARG A 97 -6.05 12.68 -3.71
N TYR A 98 -6.76 11.78 -4.38
CA TYR A 98 -7.09 10.48 -3.83
C TYR A 98 -6.24 9.39 -4.46
N VAL A 99 -5.58 8.56 -3.65
CA VAL A 99 -4.69 7.49 -4.12
C VAL A 99 -5.04 6.18 -3.43
N PHE A 100 -4.97 5.08 -4.16
CA PHE A 100 -5.16 3.72 -3.65
C PHE A 100 -4.28 2.75 -4.43
N ALA A 101 -4.21 1.49 -4.02
CA ALA A 101 -3.51 0.45 -4.74
C ALA A 101 -4.42 -0.75 -5.01
N SER A 102 -4.07 -1.48 -6.06
CA SER A 102 -4.62 -2.80 -6.36
C SER A 102 -3.49 -3.80 -6.47
N LEU A 103 -3.59 -4.90 -5.72
CA LEU A 103 -2.75 -6.08 -5.91
C LEU A 103 -3.54 -7.11 -6.71
N THR A 104 -3.14 -7.32 -7.97
CA THR A 104 -3.68 -8.41 -8.78
C THR A 104 -2.84 -9.67 -8.56
N ARG A 105 -3.53 -10.81 -8.45
CA ARG A 105 -2.94 -12.14 -8.27
C ARG A 105 -3.48 -13.03 -9.38
N THR A 106 -2.64 -13.54 -10.27
CA THR A 106 -3.08 -14.34 -11.41
C THR A 106 -2.16 -15.54 -11.62
N VAL A 107 -2.57 -16.47 -12.50
CA VAL A 107 -1.88 -17.74 -12.83
C VAL A 107 -1.90 -18.78 -11.72
N ALA A 108 -1.58 -18.42 -10.48
CA ALA A 108 -1.64 -19.32 -9.33
C ALA A 108 -2.03 -18.58 -8.04
N ASN A 109 -2.29 -19.34 -6.98
CA ASN A 109 -2.78 -18.78 -5.72
C ASN A 109 -1.66 -18.04 -4.98
N ALA A 110 -2.02 -16.95 -4.30
CA ALA A 110 -1.12 -16.27 -3.38
C ALA A 110 -1.87 -15.77 -2.15
N VAL A 111 -1.27 -15.91 -0.97
CA VAL A 111 -1.74 -15.36 0.30
C VAL A 111 -1.20 -13.93 0.46
N VAL A 112 -2.04 -13.04 0.98
CA VAL A 112 -1.66 -11.66 1.28
C VAL A 112 -1.84 -11.45 2.79
N ASN A 113 -0.75 -11.14 3.48
CA ASN A 113 -0.75 -10.90 4.92
C ASN A 113 -1.30 -9.52 5.30
N GLY A 114 -1.38 -8.61 4.32
CA GLY A 114 -2.01 -7.30 4.41
C GLY A 114 -1.33 -6.28 3.52
N ILE A 115 -1.96 -5.13 3.36
CA ILE A 115 -1.36 -4.00 2.64
C ILE A 115 -1.33 -2.79 3.57
N ILE A 116 -0.15 -2.19 3.69
CA ILE A 116 0.09 -1.00 4.50
C ILE A 116 0.47 0.15 3.56
N ALA A 117 -0.05 1.33 3.84
CA ALA A 117 0.37 2.55 3.20
C ALA A 117 1.09 3.48 4.18
N ILE A 118 2.12 4.16 3.69
CA ILE A 118 2.88 5.18 4.40
C ILE A 118 2.80 6.46 3.60
N GLN A 119 1.97 7.41 4.04
CA GLN A 119 1.97 8.76 3.51
C GLN A 119 3.11 9.54 4.17
N TYR A 120 3.97 10.17 3.39
CA TYR A 120 5.19 10.80 3.88
C TYR A 120 5.32 12.25 3.41
N LYS A 121 6.35 12.95 3.92
CA LYS A 121 6.56 14.39 3.70
C LYS A 121 5.30 15.20 4.07
N ALA A 122 4.72 14.93 5.23
CA ALA A 122 3.58 15.69 5.71
C ALA A 122 3.91 17.18 5.82
N GLU A 123 3.02 18.04 5.34
CA GLU A 123 3.10 19.51 5.48
C GLU A 123 2.87 19.91 6.94
N TYR A 124 1.84 19.33 7.57
CA TYR A 124 1.49 19.54 8.97
C TYR A 124 2.04 18.41 9.84
N ARG A 125 2.83 18.78 10.86
CA ARG A 125 3.56 17.85 11.72
C ARG A 125 3.34 18.21 13.20
N PRO A 126 3.24 17.22 14.11
CA PRO A 126 3.25 15.77 13.87
C PRO A 126 1.94 15.26 13.26
N THR A 127 1.98 14.08 12.65
CA THR A 127 0.83 13.49 11.95
C THR A 127 -0.02 12.61 12.86
N THR A 128 -1.32 12.84 12.83
CA THR A 128 -2.32 11.92 13.39
C THR A 128 -2.37 10.64 12.57
N GLN A 129 -2.23 9.49 13.24
CA GLN A 129 -2.28 8.18 12.58
C GLN A 129 -3.73 7.79 12.25
N ALA A 130 -3.90 6.82 11.34
CA ALA A 130 -5.21 6.26 11.09
C ALA A 130 -5.80 5.63 12.36
N ALA A 131 -7.13 5.61 12.49
CA ALA A 131 -7.81 5.01 13.64
C ALA A 131 -7.54 3.50 13.79
N THR A 132 -7.14 2.85 12.71
CA THR A 132 -6.70 1.44 12.67
C THR A 132 -5.31 1.23 13.27
N VAL A 133 -4.57 2.30 13.58
CA VAL A 133 -3.30 2.25 14.32
C VAL A 133 -3.59 2.41 15.81
N ILE A 134 -3.50 1.31 16.55
CA ILE A 134 -3.88 1.23 17.97
C ILE A 134 -2.93 2.05 18.87
N ALA A 135 -1.65 2.11 18.54
CA ALA A 135 -0.65 2.88 19.27
C ALA A 135 0.47 3.38 18.35
N SER A 136 1.02 4.56 18.64
CA SER A 136 2.19 5.11 17.94
C SER A 136 2.99 6.05 18.84
N ALA A 137 4.32 5.91 18.81
CA ALA A 137 5.25 6.73 19.59
C ALA A 137 6.36 7.29 18.70
N MET A 138 6.92 8.43 19.10
CA MET A 138 8.17 8.98 18.59
C MET A 138 9.09 9.25 19.77
N GLY A 139 10.40 9.03 19.61
CA GLY A 139 11.39 9.25 20.66
C GLY A 139 12.75 9.65 20.08
N PRO A 140 13.67 10.17 20.91
CA PRO A 140 15.05 10.40 20.51
C PRO A 140 15.76 9.05 20.26
N GLY A 141 16.84 9.07 19.46
CA GLY A 141 17.60 7.86 19.11
C GLY A 141 18.35 7.22 20.30
N VAL A 142 18.57 7.97 21.38
CA VAL A 142 19.09 7.50 22.66
C VAL A 142 18.35 8.27 23.76
N ALA A 143 17.87 7.55 24.78
CA ALA A 143 17.42 8.16 26.03
C ALA A 143 18.67 8.50 26.86
N ALA A 144 18.89 9.79 27.12
CA ALA A 144 19.92 10.22 28.08
C ALA A 144 19.48 9.91 29.51
#